data_AF-A0A812IL10-F1
#
_entry.id   AF-A0A812IL10-F1
#
_cell.length_a   1.000
_cell.length_b   1.000
_cell.length_c   1.000
_cell.angle_alpha   90.00
_cell.angle_beta   90.00
_cell.angle_gamma   90.00
#
_symmetry.space_group_name_H-M   'P 1'
#
loop_
_entity.id
_entity.type
_entity.pdbx_description
1 polymer ?
#
loop_
_entity_poly.entity_id
_entity_poly.type
_entity_poly.pdbx_seq_one_letter_code
_entity_poly.pdbx_strand_id
1 'polypeptide(L)'
;MFTRFATIASISATSAVSGSHLNPAVSLAFGLSRKMYWGRVWTYVFLQITAGVAACGAVRVIMQKELPEIEPKSDYNLADAGLVEGIYSAMYCLVALNCIASLENNPRGFRNQSFAVAIGLVLIAGGPPCSEVSGGLLNPAITVGFCIFGGQGHHAVRTLILAAAQAAGAVGAAVLFFLVRPEELAALGINVGEGLSCHRICSAIGALNFCSRRRSQADEDSHSEDEGDVHTRPAQKARSPWAARIISELVGTYLVVLTFGLCAVATNRAQAETSGKAMLQSMVPRPNTTATASDTAQDWHTQHFQIK
;
A
#
# COMPACT_ATOMS: atom_id res chain seq x y z
N MET A 1 -3.83 -2.02 -12.51
CA MET A 1 -4.91 -1.03 -12.29
C MET A 1 -5.98 -1.57 -11.35
N PHE A 2 -6.54 -2.77 -11.58
CA PHE A 2 -7.63 -3.35 -10.78
C PHE A 2 -7.35 -3.53 -9.28
N THR A 3 -6.14 -3.97 -8.89
CA THR A 3 -5.76 -4.13 -7.48
C THR A 3 -5.92 -2.84 -6.64
N ARG A 4 -5.76 -1.69 -7.29
CA ARG A 4 -5.76 -0.38 -6.65
C ARG A 4 -7.19 0.05 -6.34
N PHE A 5 -8.13 -0.25 -7.24
CA PHE A 5 -9.56 -0.12 -6.97
C PHE A 5 -10.06 -1.10 -5.91
N ALA A 6 -9.54 -2.34 -5.89
CA ALA A 6 -9.86 -3.29 -4.82
C ALA A 6 -9.37 -2.79 -3.44
N THR A 7 -8.25 -2.08 -3.41
CA THR A 7 -7.78 -1.42 -2.18
C THR A 7 -8.74 -0.31 -1.74
N ILE A 8 -9.19 0.55 -2.66
CA ILE A 8 -10.20 1.58 -2.35
C ILE A 8 -11.47 0.93 -1.81
N ALA A 9 -12.00 -0.09 -2.48
CA ALA A 9 -13.22 -0.78 -2.08
C ALA A 9 -13.07 -1.43 -0.69
N SER A 10 -11.94 -2.10 -0.44
CA SER A 10 -11.67 -2.76 0.84
C SER A 10 -11.54 -1.75 1.98
N ILE A 11 -10.89 -0.60 1.72
CA ILE A 11 -10.76 0.49 2.69
C ILE A 11 -12.12 1.12 2.98
N SER A 12 -12.89 1.44 1.95
CA SER A 12 -14.25 1.98 2.12
C SER A 12 -15.14 1.03 2.94
N ALA A 13 -15.05 -0.28 2.69
CA ALA A 13 -15.87 -1.27 3.38
C ALA A 13 -15.49 -1.49 4.85
N THR A 14 -14.18 -1.50 5.17
CA THR A 14 -13.70 -1.99 6.49
C THR A 14 -13.21 -0.88 7.42
N SER A 15 -13.01 0.34 6.93
CA SER A 15 -12.46 1.48 7.69
C SER A 15 -13.31 1.95 8.88
N ALA A 16 -14.63 1.83 8.78
CA ALA A 16 -15.53 2.12 9.88
C ALA A 16 -15.36 1.13 11.04
N VAL A 17 -14.85 -0.07 10.77
CA VAL A 17 -14.68 -1.17 11.72
C VAL A 17 -13.26 -1.17 12.31
N SER A 18 -12.22 -1.41 11.50
CA SER A 18 -10.84 -1.55 12.01
C SER A 18 -9.95 -0.32 11.84
N GLY A 19 -10.33 0.61 10.97
CA GLY A 19 -9.44 1.63 10.40
C GLY A 19 -8.85 1.23 9.04
N SER A 20 -8.98 -0.04 8.65
CA SER A 20 -8.54 -0.61 7.38
C SER A 20 -7.07 -0.35 7.05
N HIS A 21 -6.18 -0.90 7.87
CA HIS A 21 -4.75 -0.78 7.61
C HIS A 21 -4.34 -1.68 6.44
N LEU A 22 -4.83 -2.93 6.44
CA LEU A 22 -4.71 -3.94 5.38
C LEU A 22 -3.28 -4.19 4.88
N ASN A 23 -2.28 -3.73 5.63
CA ASN A 23 -0.87 -3.67 5.25
C ASN A 23 0.00 -3.54 6.52
N PRO A 24 0.96 -4.46 6.75
CA PRO A 24 1.88 -4.38 7.88
C PRO A 24 2.67 -3.07 7.96
N ALA A 25 3.09 -2.49 6.83
CA ALA A 25 3.80 -1.22 6.79
C ALA A 25 2.91 -0.06 7.27
N VAL A 26 1.63 -0.05 6.89
CA VAL A 26 0.66 0.95 7.37
C VAL A 26 0.42 0.78 8.87
N SER A 27 0.24 -0.46 9.35
CA SER A 27 0.13 -0.75 10.78
C SER A 27 1.34 -0.25 11.57
N LEU A 28 2.55 -0.47 11.04
CA LEU A 28 3.80 -0.01 11.62
C LEU A 28 3.86 1.54 11.65
N ALA A 29 3.52 2.22 10.56
CA ALA A 29 3.51 3.68 10.49
C ALA A 29 2.58 4.32 11.55
N PHE A 30 1.41 3.71 11.80
CA PHE A 30 0.49 4.15 12.85
C PHE A 30 1.04 3.91 14.26
N GLY A 31 1.75 2.80 14.48
CA GLY A 31 2.47 2.53 15.73
C GLY A 31 3.54 3.58 16.00
N LEU A 32 4.41 3.80 15.01
CA LEU A 32 5.49 4.79 15.04
C LEU A 32 4.99 6.22 15.24
N SER A 33 3.84 6.55 14.68
CA SER A 33 3.20 7.87 14.85
C SER A 33 2.39 8.01 16.14
N ARG A 34 2.42 7.00 17.05
CA ARG A 34 1.66 6.94 18.30
C ARG A 34 0.14 7.08 18.12
N LYS A 35 -0.35 6.64 16.97
CA LYS A 35 -1.78 6.59 16.61
C LYS A 35 -2.41 5.23 16.90
N MET A 36 -1.58 4.21 17.15
CA MET A 36 -2.01 2.87 17.53
C MET A 36 -1.06 2.26 18.56
N TYR A 37 -1.62 1.54 19.54
CA TYR A 37 -0.79 0.84 20.53
C TYR A 37 -0.11 -0.39 19.92
N TRP A 38 1.12 -0.67 20.36
CA TRP A 38 1.99 -1.69 19.77
C TRP A 38 1.42 -3.12 19.78
N GLY A 39 0.70 -3.52 20.84
CA GLY A 39 0.04 -4.84 20.85
C GLY A 39 -0.98 -5.02 19.71
N ARG A 40 -1.70 -3.95 19.32
CA ARG A 40 -2.60 -3.97 18.16
C ARG A 40 -1.83 -3.91 16.86
N VAL A 41 -0.72 -3.17 16.79
CA VAL A 41 0.20 -3.19 15.64
C VAL A 41 0.59 -4.62 15.33
N TRP A 42 1.13 -5.35 16.30
CA TRP A 42 1.58 -6.72 16.08
C TRP A 42 0.44 -7.70 15.80
N THR A 43 -0.72 -7.51 16.44
CA THR A 43 -1.92 -8.28 16.10
C THR A 43 -2.33 -8.07 14.64
N TYR A 44 -2.39 -6.81 14.18
CA TYR A 44 -2.75 -6.49 12.80
C TYR A 44 -1.72 -7.03 11.82
N VAL A 45 -0.43 -6.85 12.09
CA VAL A 45 0.67 -7.38 11.26
C VAL A 45 0.54 -8.89 11.09
N PHE A 46 0.31 -9.63 12.19
CA PHE A 46 0.13 -11.09 12.15
C PHE A 46 -1.09 -11.49 11.32
N LEU A 47 -2.24 -10.83 11.52
CA LEU A 47 -3.47 -11.11 10.77
C LEU A 47 -3.31 -10.79 9.28
N GLN A 48 -2.67 -9.68 8.97
CA GLN A 48 -2.41 -9.23 7.60
C GLN A 48 -1.50 -10.21 6.86
N ILE A 49 -0.41 -10.66 7.50
CA ILE A 49 0.46 -11.70 6.92
C ILE A 49 -0.32 -12.99 6.70
N THR A 50 -1.07 -13.46 7.70
CA THR A 50 -1.87 -14.69 7.59
C THR A 50 -2.88 -14.61 6.44
N ALA A 51 -3.58 -13.47 6.31
CA ALA A 51 -4.49 -13.20 5.21
C ALA A 51 -3.78 -13.18 3.85
N GLY A 52 -2.60 -12.56 3.78
CA GLY A 52 -1.79 -12.49 2.56
C GLY A 52 -1.31 -13.87 2.08
N VAL A 53 -0.85 -14.70 3.00
CA VAL A 53 -0.46 -16.10 2.73
C VAL A 53 -1.68 -16.90 2.25
N ALA A 54 -2.81 -16.83 2.95
CA ALA A 54 -4.02 -17.52 2.55
C ALA A 54 -4.51 -17.08 1.16
N ALA A 55 -4.47 -15.77 0.87
CA ALA A 55 -4.85 -15.23 -0.42
C ALA A 55 -3.93 -15.69 -1.56
N CYS A 56 -2.61 -15.71 -1.36
CA CYS A 56 -1.67 -16.21 -2.37
C CYS A 56 -1.85 -17.72 -2.62
N GLY A 57 -2.12 -18.50 -1.57
CA GLY A 57 -2.49 -19.91 -1.71
C GLY A 57 -3.77 -20.10 -2.54
N ALA A 58 -4.80 -19.28 -2.29
CA ALA A 58 -6.02 -19.28 -3.08
C ALA A 58 -5.76 -18.92 -4.55
N VAL A 59 -4.89 -17.93 -4.83
CA VAL A 59 -4.48 -17.59 -6.21
C VAL A 59 -3.86 -18.81 -6.90
N ARG A 60 -2.92 -19.50 -6.23
CA ARG A 60 -2.28 -20.70 -6.78
C ARG A 60 -3.29 -21.79 -7.14
N VAL A 61 -4.28 -22.01 -6.27
CA VAL A 61 -5.37 -22.98 -6.52
C VAL A 61 -6.31 -22.52 -7.64
N ILE A 62 -6.74 -21.26 -7.65
CA ILE A 62 -7.69 -20.75 -8.64
C ILE A 62 -7.06 -20.71 -10.03
N MET A 63 -5.81 -20.26 -10.12
CA MET A 63 -5.11 -20.08 -11.39
C MET A 63 -4.36 -21.34 -11.84
N GLN A 64 -4.25 -22.36 -10.97
CA GLN A 64 -3.50 -23.61 -11.21
C GLN A 64 -2.06 -23.34 -11.68
N LYS A 65 -1.43 -22.28 -11.15
CA LYS A 65 -0.11 -21.79 -11.53
C LYS A 65 0.62 -21.22 -10.32
N GLU A 66 1.94 -21.24 -10.40
CA GLU A 66 2.79 -20.54 -9.43
C GLU A 66 2.61 -19.03 -9.56
N LEU A 67 2.76 -18.32 -8.46
CA LEU A 67 2.78 -16.87 -8.53
C LEU A 67 4.09 -16.43 -9.22
N PRO A 68 4.07 -15.29 -9.93
CA PRO A 68 5.27 -14.74 -10.53
C PRO A 68 6.36 -14.50 -9.50
N GLU A 69 7.61 -14.73 -9.88
CA GLU A 69 8.74 -14.40 -9.03
C GLU A 69 8.85 -12.90 -8.80
N ILE A 70 9.24 -12.51 -7.58
CA ILE A 70 9.56 -11.13 -7.25
C ILE A 70 11.01 -10.88 -7.68
N GLU A 71 11.18 -10.44 -8.93
CA GLU A 71 12.46 -9.93 -9.42
C GLU A 71 12.34 -8.47 -9.84
N PRO A 72 13.39 -7.66 -9.62
CA PRO A 72 13.56 -6.43 -10.37
C PRO A 72 13.47 -6.75 -11.87
N LYS A 73 12.80 -5.90 -12.65
CA LYS A 73 12.83 -6.09 -14.10
C LYS A 73 14.26 -5.93 -14.62
N SER A 74 14.58 -6.56 -15.76
CA SER A 74 15.94 -6.78 -16.31
C SER A 74 16.88 -5.59 -16.31
N ASP A 75 16.35 -4.37 -16.29
CA ASP A 75 17.11 -3.13 -16.38
C ASP A 75 17.46 -2.53 -15.00
N TYR A 76 16.99 -3.15 -13.91
CA TYR A 76 17.11 -2.64 -12.54
C TYR A 76 17.75 -3.66 -11.60
N ASN A 77 18.42 -3.15 -10.58
CA ASN A 77 19.00 -3.99 -9.52
C ASN A 77 18.07 -4.05 -8.28
N LEU A 78 18.45 -4.87 -7.30
CA LEU A 78 17.67 -5.04 -6.06
C LEU A 78 17.61 -3.77 -5.20
N ALA A 79 18.65 -2.93 -5.24
CA ALA A 79 18.67 -1.66 -4.51
C ALA A 79 17.70 -0.65 -5.12
N ASP A 80 17.60 -0.58 -6.45
CA ASP A 80 16.62 0.25 -7.15
C ASP A 80 15.20 -0.19 -6.78
N ALA A 81 14.94 -1.50 -6.83
CA ALA A 81 13.67 -2.08 -6.42
C ALA A 81 13.33 -1.77 -4.96
N GLY A 82 14.30 -1.93 -4.05
CA GLY A 82 14.13 -1.60 -2.64
C GLY A 82 13.86 -0.12 -2.40
N LEU A 83 14.57 0.77 -3.09
CA LEU A 83 14.38 2.22 -2.98
C LEU A 83 12.98 2.63 -3.43
N VAL A 84 12.54 2.13 -4.59
CA VAL A 84 11.21 2.43 -5.15
C VAL A 84 10.10 1.87 -4.27
N GLU A 85 10.23 0.62 -3.79
CA GLU A 85 9.31 0.03 -2.81
C GLU A 85 9.23 0.85 -1.51
N GLY A 86 10.37 1.33 -1.01
CA GLY A 86 10.45 2.17 0.18
C GLY A 86 9.78 3.53 -0.01
N ILE A 87 10.07 4.23 -1.11
CA ILE A 87 9.52 5.57 -1.41
C ILE A 87 8.00 5.50 -1.56
N TYR A 88 7.49 4.58 -2.38
CA TYR A 88 6.05 4.48 -2.61
C TYR A 88 5.31 3.88 -1.40
N SER A 89 5.95 3.03 -0.60
CA SER A 89 5.40 2.62 0.71
C SER A 89 5.34 3.79 1.68
N ALA A 90 6.37 4.66 1.69
CA ALA A 90 6.34 5.88 2.50
C ALA A 90 5.22 6.82 2.06
N MET A 91 5.02 7.01 0.76
CA MET A 91 3.91 7.81 0.22
C MET A 91 2.55 7.23 0.63
N TYR A 92 2.36 5.90 0.49
CA TYR A 92 1.13 5.22 0.91
C TYR A 92 0.87 5.39 2.41
N CYS A 93 1.86 5.08 3.26
CA CYS A 93 1.76 5.22 4.70
C CYS A 93 1.54 6.68 5.13
N LEU A 94 2.19 7.65 4.50
CA LEU A 94 2.04 9.07 4.80
C LEU A 94 0.62 9.56 4.52
N VAL A 95 0.05 9.19 3.36
CA VAL A 95 -1.34 9.55 3.03
C VAL A 95 -2.32 8.84 3.95
N ALA A 96 -2.08 7.56 4.29
CA ALA A 96 -2.91 6.85 5.27
C ALA A 96 -2.91 7.56 6.64
N LEU A 97 -1.74 7.94 7.15
CA LEU A 97 -1.62 8.72 8.40
C LEU A 97 -2.34 10.07 8.31
N ASN A 98 -2.14 10.81 7.22
CA ASN A 98 -2.74 12.12 7.01
C ASN A 98 -4.27 12.05 6.87
N CYS A 99 -4.82 11.04 6.22
CA CYS A 99 -6.26 10.99 5.97
C CYS A 99 -7.05 10.31 7.09
N ILE A 100 -6.44 9.35 7.80
CA ILE A 100 -7.12 8.55 8.83
C ILE A 100 -6.78 9.02 10.25
N ALA A 101 -5.54 9.46 10.50
CA ALA A 101 -5.05 9.62 11.86
C ALA A 101 -4.74 11.08 12.26
N SER A 102 -4.55 11.98 11.30
CA SER A 102 -4.29 13.39 11.54
C SER A 102 -5.40 14.07 12.36
N LEU A 103 -5.01 14.88 13.34
CA LEU A 103 -5.93 15.65 14.18
C LEU A 103 -6.76 16.66 13.37
N GLU A 104 -6.15 17.33 12.39
CA GLU A 104 -6.84 18.33 11.58
C GLU A 104 -7.68 17.73 10.47
N ASN A 105 -7.16 16.70 9.78
CA ASN A 105 -7.87 16.09 8.66
C ASN A 105 -8.95 15.09 9.12
N ASN A 106 -8.86 14.58 10.35
CA ASN A 106 -9.82 13.63 10.90
C ASN A 106 -10.17 13.98 12.37
N PRO A 107 -10.75 15.16 12.63
CA PRO A 107 -11.07 15.63 13.97
C PRO A 107 -12.12 14.74 14.65
N ARG A 108 -12.13 14.76 15.99
CA ARG A 108 -13.09 13.97 16.78
C ARG A 108 -14.52 14.43 16.45
N GLY A 109 -15.39 13.47 16.12
CA GLY A 109 -16.78 13.73 15.75
C GLY A 109 -17.02 13.98 14.26
N PHE A 110 -16.00 14.37 13.49
CA PHE A 110 -16.11 14.65 12.06
C PHE A 110 -15.04 13.87 11.29
N ARG A 111 -15.39 12.65 10.88
CA ARG A 111 -14.44 11.80 10.16
C ARG A 111 -14.31 12.22 8.71
N ASN A 112 -13.08 12.20 8.21
CA ASN A 112 -12.83 12.30 6.77
C ASN A 112 -13.62 11.19 6.06
N GLN A 113 -14.28 11.51 4.95
CA GLN A 113 -15.02 10.53 4.13
C GLN A 113 -14.28 10.19 2.83
N SER A 114 -13.28 10.98 2.45
CA SER A 114 -12.53 10.84 1.20
C SER A 114 -11.20 10.10 1.37
N PHE A 115 -10.86 9.64 2.58
CA PHE A 115 -9.59 8.97 2.86
C PHE A 115 -9.35 7.73 1.98
N ALA A 116 -10.38 6.92 1.72
CA ALA A 116 -10.24 5.71 0.90
C ALA A 116 -9.82 6.05 -0.54
N VAL A 117 -10.41 7.12 -1.11
CA VAL A 117 -10.08 7.61 -2.45
C VAL A 117 -8.67 8.18 -2.47
N ALA A 118 -8.30 9.03 -1.50
CA ALA A 118 -6.96 9.61 -1.42
C ALA A 118 -5.87 8.55 -1.32
N ILE A 119 -6.07 7.55 -0.46
CA ILE A 119 -5.18 6.41 -0.31
C ILE A 119 -5.06 5.61 -1.60
N GLY A 120 -6.19 5.32 -2.27
CA GLY A 120 -6.17 4.60 -3.54
C GLY A 120 -5.50 5.36 -4.67
N LEU A 121 -5.67 6.69 -4.73
CA LEU A 121 -5.04 7.54 -5.75
C LEU A 121 -3.51 7.50 -5.66
N VAL A 122 -2.94 7.39 -4.47
CA VAL A 122 -1.49 7.15 -4.32
C VAL A 122 -1.06 5.88 -5.02
N LEU A 123 -1.80 4.79 -4.83
CA LEU A 123 -1.49 3.51 -5.46
C LEU A 123 -1.72 3.56 -6.98
N ILE A 124 -2.70 4.34 -7.46
CA ILE A 124 -2.94 4.58 -8.89
C ILE A 124 -1.80 5.38 -9.52
N ALA A 125 -1.35 6.46 -8.88
CA ALA A 125 -0.28 7.31 -9.37
C ALA A 125 1.09 6.62 -9.30
N GLY A 126 1.44 6.04 -8.16
CA GLY A 126 2.75 5.43 -7.93
C GLY A 126 2.87 3.98 -8.39
N GLY A 127 1.74 3.32 -8.65
CA GLY A 127 1.73 1.90 -8.91
C GLY A 127 2.33 1.48 -10.25
N PRO A 128 1.98 2.09 -11.40
CA PRO A 128 2.60 1.77 -12.69
C PRO A 128 4.13 1.89 -12.68
N PRO A 129 4.75 3.02 -12.27
CA PRO A 129 6.21 3.14 -12.25
C PRO A 129 6.84 2.16 -11.27
N CYS A 130 6.25 1.96 -10.09
CA CYS A 130 6.76 0.98 -9.13
C CYS A 130 6.69 -0.46 -9.67
N SER A 131 5.62 -0.82 -10.39
CA SER A 131 5.47 -2.15 -10.98
C SER A 131 6.44 -2.44 -12.11
N GLU A 132 7.00 -1.41 -12.74
CA GLU A 132 8.04 -1.57 -13.75
C GLU A 132 9.43 -1.79 -13.17
N VAL A 133 9.68 -1.34 -11.95
CA VAL A 133 10.98 -1.51 -11.29
C VAL A 133 10.99 -2.75 -10.40
N SER A 134 10.04 -2.87 -9.45
CA SER A 134 10.06 -3.86 -8.35
C SER A 134 8.89 -4.84 -8.34
N GLY A 135 7.90 -4.65 -9.22
CA GLY A 135 6.61 -5.38 -9.17
C GLY A 135 5.53 -4.66 -8.37
N GLY A 136 5.87 -3.62 -7.60
CA GLY A 136 4.90 -2.72 -6.97
C GLY A 136 4.06 -3.36 -5.87
N LEU A 137 4.74 -4.08 -4.97
CA LEU A 137 4.12 -4.84 -3.88
C LEU A 137 3.58 -3.91 -2.78
N LEU A 138 4.42 -2.96 -2.32
CA LEU A 138 4.11 -1.90 -1.36
C LEU A 138 3.41 -2.37 -0.07
N ASN A 139 3.51 -3.66 0.26
CA ASN A 139 2.78 -4.30 1.34
C ASN A 139 3.48 -5.60 1.76
N PRO A 140 4.06 -5.68 2.98
CA PRO A 140 4.76 -6.88 3.42
C PRO A 140 3.89 -8.14 3.45
N ALA A 141 2.56 -8.03 3.57
CA ALA A 141 1.67 -9.19 3.49
C ALA A 141 1.62 -9.79 2.07
N ILE A 142 1.68 -8.94 1.04
CA ILE A 142 1.80 -9.38 -0.37
C ILE A 142 3.19 -9.99 -0.58
N THR A 143 4.23 -9.28 -0.15
CA THR A 143 5.64 -9.67 -0.26
C THR A 143 5.87 -11.06 0.34
N VAL A 144 5.44 -11.30 1.58
CA VAL A 144 5.57 -12.61 2.25
C VAL A 144 4.74 -13.70 1.57
N GLY A 145 3.50 -13.40 1.13
CA GLY A 145 2.66 -14.37 0.44
C GLY A 145 3.28 -14.85 -0.88
N PHE A 146 3.83 -13.92 -1.67
CA PHE A 146 4.54 -14.25 -2.90
C PHE A 146 5.85 -15.00 -2.64
N CYS A 147 6.55 -14.72 -1.53
CA CYS A 147 7.73 -15.49 -1.13
C CYS A 147 7.44 -17.00 -0.98
N ILE A 148 6.25 -17.32 -0.45
CA ILE A 148 5.88 -18.71 -0.10
C ILE A 148 5.34 -19.45 -1.33
N PHE A 149 4.62 -18.75 -2.22
CA PHE A 149 3.91 -19.37 -3.35
C PHE A 149 4.47 -19.01 -4.73
N GLY A 150 5.56 -18.25 -4.80
CA GLY A 150 6.33 -17.94 -6.01
C GLY A 150 7.13 -19.14 -6.55
N GLY A 151 7.82 -18.94 -7.67
CA GLY A 151 8.61 -19.97 -8.38
C GLY A 151 9.81 -20.54 -7.60
N GLN A 152 10.83 -21.14 -8.24
CA GLN A 152 11.97 -21.77 -7.54
C GLN A 152 13.29 -21.02 -7.77
N GLY A 153 13.74 -20.20 -6.81
CA GLY A 153 15.02 -19.47 -6.86
C GLY A 153 15.15 -18.38 -5.78
N HIS A 154 16.11 -18.49 -4.85
CA HIS A 154 16.53 -17.45 -3.86
C HIS A 154 15.47 -16.44 -3.31
N HIS A 155 14.21 -16.86 -3.13
CA HIS A 155 13.08 -15.96 -2.82
C HIS A 155 13.20 -15.28 -1.46
N ALA A 156 13.61 -16.02 -0.44
CA ALA A 156 13.49 -15.56 0.94
C ALA A 156 14.29 -14.28 1.21
N VAL A 157 15.57 -14.24 0.80
CA VAL A 157 16.45 -13.10 1.12
C VAL A 157 16.01 -11.83 0.39
N ARG A 158 15.74 -11.93 -0.92
CA ARG A 158 15.27 -10.78 -1.72
C ARG A 158 13.95 -10.24 -1.20
N THR A 159 13.03 -11.14 -0.89
CA THR A 159 11.69 -10.79 -0.42
C THR A 159 11.75 -10.16 0.98
N LEU A 160 12.65 -10.64 1.85
CA LEU A 160 12.93 -9.99 3.13
C LEU A 160 13.53 -8.59 2.96
N ILE A 161 14.44 -8.38 1.99
CA ILE A 161 15.00 -7.05 1.71
C ILE A 161 13.89 -6.08 1.25
N LEU A 162 12.99 -6.51 0.37
CA LEU A 162 11.88 -5.66 -0.08
C LEU A 162 10.86 -5.41 1.04
N ALA A 163 10.55 -6.42 1.86
CA ALA A 163 9.69 -6.23 3.04
C ALA A 163 10.31 -5.25 4.05
N ALA A 164 11.63 -5.34 4.25
CA ALA A 164 12.38 -4.39 5.08
C ALA A 164 12.36 -2.98 4.48
N ALA A 165 12.49 -2.84 3.17
CA ALA A 165 12.38 -1.56 2.48
C ALA A 165 10.98 -0.93 2.63
N GLN A 166 9.92 -1.73 2.52
CA GLN A 166 8.54 -1.30 2.78
C GLN A 166 8.35 -0.84 4.23
N ALA A 167 8.93 -1.57 5.20
CA ALA A 167 8.93 -1.18 6.60
C ALA A 167 9.76 0.10 6.85
N ALA A 168 10.89 0.27 6.17
CA ALA A 168 11.67 1.51 6.20
C ALA A 168 10.86 2.69 5.62
N GLY A 169 10.04 2.44 4.59
CA GLY A 169 9.07 3.41 4.09
C GLY A 169 8.07 3.86 5.17
N ALA A 170 7.58 2.94 6.01
CA ALA A 170 6.72 3.28 7.15
C ALA A 170 7.42 4.18 8.18
N VAL A 171 8.73 3.98 8.41
CA VAL A 171 9.55 4.87 9.25
C VAL A 171 9.65 6.26 8.62
N GLY A 172 10.01 6.32 7.33
CA GLY A 172 10.07 7.59 6.59
C GLY A 172 8.74 8.34 6.60
N ALA A 173 7.62 7.63 6.44
CA ALA A 173 6.28 8.21 6.51
C ALA A 173 5.96 8.81 7.88
N ALA A 174 6.31 8.12 8.97
CA ALA A 174 6.09 8.63 10.33
C ALA A 174 6.93 9.90 10.60
N VAL A 175 8.18 9.94 10.15
CA VAL A 175 9.01 11.16 10.24
C VAL A 175 8.39 12.29 9.44
N LEU A 176 8.03 12.06 8.18
CA LEU A 176 7.42 13.06 7.31
C LEU A 176 6.07 13.55 7.87
N PHE A 177 5.29 12.66 8.47
CA PHE A 177 4.03 13.01 9.11
C PHE A 177 4.24 14.06 10.21
N PHE A 178 5.20 13.85 11.11
CA PHE A 178 5.53 14.83 12.16
C PHE A 178 6.19 16.11 11.63
N LEU A 179 6.97 16.02 10.54
CA LEU A 179 7.57 17.20 9.92
C LEU A 179 6.53 18.10 9.24
N VAL A 180 5.56 17.51 8.53
CA VAL A 180 4.49 18.25 7.85
C VAL A 180 3.42 18.72 8.84
N ARG A 181 3.27 18.01 9.98
CA ARG A 181 2.25 18.29 11.00
C ARG A 181 2.86 18.53 12.38
N PRO A 182 3.42 19.73 12.65
CA PRO A 182 3.97 20.04 13.97
C PRO A 182 2.91 19.99 15.08
N GLU A 183 1.63 20.19 14.78
CA GLU A 183 0.52 20.04 15.73
C GLU A 183 0.42 18.61 16.30
N GLU A 184 0.88 17.61 15.55
CA GLU A 184 0.94 16.22 16.02
C GLU A 184 2.05 16.00 17.05
N LEU A 185 3.18 16.68 16.88
CA LEU A 185 4.26 16.71 17.88
C LEU A 185 3.83 17.50 19.12
N ALA A 186 3.16 18.64 18.93
CA ALA A 186 2.62 19.45 20.02
C ALA A 186 1.61 18.65 20.86
N ALA A 187 0.75 17.85 20.22
CA ALA A 187 -0.18 16.95 20.91
C ALA A 187 0.53 15.86 21.74
N LEU A 188 1.81 15.57 21.47
CA LEU A 188 2.64 14.68 22.28
C LEU A 188 3.42 15.41 23.38
N GLY A 189 3.22 16.73 23.54
CA GLY A 189 3.96 17.57 24.49
C GLY A 189 5.37 17.93 24.01
N ILE A 190 5.68 17.73 22.74
CA ILE A 190 6.97 18.06 22.14
C ILE A 190 6.83 19.44 21.51
N ASN A 191 7.37 20.47 22.16
CA ASN A 191 7.39 21.82 21.62
C ASN A 191 8.40 21.91 20.48
N VAL A 192 7.93 22.42 19.34
CA VAL A 192 8.73 22.55 18.13
C VAL A 192 8.80 24.02 17.79
N GLY A 193 10.02 24.60 17.83
CA GLY A 193 10.23 26.00 17.43
C GLY A 193 9.84 26.25 15.97
N GLU A 194 9.66 27.52 15.60
CA GLU A 194 9.27 27.92 14.25
C GLU A 194 10.37 27.60 13.21
N GLY A 195 9.96 27.10 12.02
CA GLY A 195 10.86 26.85 10.88
C GLY A 195 11.50 25.46 10.82
N LEU A 196 11.97 25.01 9.64
CA LEU A 196 12.52 23.65 9.40
C LEU A 196 13.97 23.50 9.93
N SER A 197 14.15 23.54 11.25
CA SER A 197 15.48 23.40 11.89
C SER A 197 15.88 21.93 12.09
N CYS A 198 17.19 21.65 12.20
CA CYS A 198 17.73 20.34 12.62
C CYS A 198 17.04 19.82 13.90
N HIS A 199 16.63 20.74 14.78
CA HIS A 199 15.86 20.42 15.97
C HIS A 199 14.52 19.72 15.65
N ARG A 200 13.82 20.10 14.59
CA ARG A 200 12.55 19.47 14.19
C ARG A 200 12.74 18.04 13.70
N ILE A 201 13.78 17.81 12.91
CA ILE A 201 14.12 16.48 12.41
C ILE A 201 14.50 15.59 13.59
N CYS A 202 15.32 16.08 14.51
CA CYS A 202 15.68 15.34 15.73
C CYS A 202 14.46 15.03 16.59
N SER A 203 13.54 15.99 16.76
CA SER A 203 12.30 15.79 17.52
C SER A 203 11.34 14.81 16.84
N ALA A 204 11.20 14.86 15.50
CA ALA A 204 10.39 13.92 14.74
C ALA A 204 10.95 12.49 14.82
N ILE A 205 12.27 12.32 14.70
CA ILE A 205 12.93 11.03 14.89
C ILE A 205 12.82 10.57 16.34
N GLY A 206 13.03 11.46 17.32
CA GLY A 206 12.88 11.16 18.74
C GLY A 206 11.46 10.77 19.15
N ALA A 207 10.44 11.27 18.45
CA ALA A 207 9.04 10.91 18.67
C ALA A 207 8.76 9.43 18.34
N LEU A 208 9.56 8.82 17.44
CA LEU A 208 9.46 7.40 17.07
C LEU A 208 9.85 6.43 18.19
N ASN A 209 10.38 6.93 19.32
CA ASN A 209 10.81 6.10 20.46
C ASN A 209 9.73 5.08 20.86
N PHE A 210 10.08 3.79 20.69
CA PHE A 210 9.20 2.63 20.80
C PHE A 210 8.57 2.47 22.20
N CYS A 211 9.20 3.06 23.23
CA CYS A 211 8.90 2.84 24.63
C CYS A 211 7.80 3.75 25.22
N SER A 212 7.32 4.76 24.48
CA SER A 212 6.32 5.68 25.04
C SER A 212 4.91 5.12 24.90
N ARG A 213 4.41 4.52 25.99
CA ARG A 213 3.00 4.19 26.17
C ARG A 213 2.21 5.50 26.25
N ARG A 214 1.73 6.03 25.11
CA ARG A 214 0.53 6.87 25.18
C ARG A 214 -0.54 5.91 25.67
N ARG A 215 -1.00 6.09 26.91
CA ARG A 215 -2.21 5.43 27.39
C ARG A 215 -3.22 5.66 26.27
N SER A 216 -3.63 4.59 25.62
CA SER A 216 -4.60 4.72 24.55
C SER A 216 -5.76 5.45 25.21
N GLN A 217 -6.10 6.65 24.74
CA GLN A 217 -7.24 7.44 25.22
C GLN A 217 -8.49 6.71 24.73
N ALA A 218 -8.68 5.57 25.38
CA ALA A 218 -9.45 4.39 25.07
C ALA A 218 -9.61 3.55 26.35
N ASP A 219 -8.71 3.73 27.34
CA ASP A 219 -8.81 3.13 28.67
C ASP A 219 -9.25 4.12 29.78
N GLU A 220 -9.41 5.42 29.50
CA GLU A 220 -9.81 6.43 30.51
C GLU A 220 -11.29 6.89 30.43
N ASP A 221 -12.06 6.42 29.45
CA ASP A 221 -13.51 6.64 29.41
C ASP A 221 -14.29 5.49 30.07
N SER A 222 -13.70 4.81 31.06
CA SER A 222 -14.38 3.76 31.84
C SER A 222 -15.00 4.26 33.14
N HIS A 223 -14.83 5.52 33.54
CA HIS A 223 -15.50 6.10 34.69
C HIS A 223 -15.57 7.63 34.62
N SER A 224 -16.59 8.16 33.94
CA SER A 224 -17.16 9.46 34.27
C SER A 224 -18.57 9.53 33.66
N GLU A 225 -19.57 9.20 34.47
CA GLU A 225 -20.93 9.67 34.25
C GLU A 225 -20.89 11.18 34.48
N ASP A 226 -20.91 11.96 33.39
CA ASP A 226 -21.05 13.40 33.47
C ASP A 226 -22.46 13.76 32.99
N GLU A 227 -23.35 13.98 33.96
CA GLU A 227 -24.66 14.61 33.78
C GLU A 227 -24.45 16.01 33.20
N GLY A 228 -24.89 16.24 31.95
CA GLY A 228 -24.74 17.55 31.32
C GLY A 228 -25.30 17.66 29.91
N ASP A 229 -26.56 18.09 29.86
CA ASP A 229 -27.28 18.79 28.78
C ASP A 229 -27.54 18.11 27.40
N VAL A 230 -28.79 18.23 26.95
CA VAL A 230 -29.49 17.37 25.96
C VAL A 230 -29.48 17.94 24.52
N HIS A 231 -28.73 18.99 24.22
CA HIS A 231 -28.68 19.53 22.86
C HIS A 231 -27.25 19.57 22.27
N THR A 232 -27.07 18.80 21.19
CA THR A 232 -25.93 18.76 20.23
C THR A 232 -24.75 17.79 20.47
N ARG A 233 -24.94 16.64 21.12
CA ARG A 233 -23.91 15.56 21.04
C ARG A 233 -24.06 14.78 19.72
N PRO A 234 -23.08 14.79 18.78
CA PRO A 234 -23.11 13.85 17.67
C PRO A 234 -23.10 12.44 18.27
N ALA A 235 -24.07 11.61 17.87
CA ALA A 235 -24.22 10.26 18.41
C ALA A 235 -22.87 9.54 18.40
N GLN A 236 -22.32 9.29 19.59
CA GLN A 236 -21.01 8.67 19.76
C GLN A 236 -21.13 7.22 19.28
N LYS A 237 -20.84 7.00 17.99
CA LYS A 237 -21.02 5.69 17.35
C LYS A 237 -20.26 4.64 18.16
N ALA A 238 -21.00 3.67 18.72
CA ALA A 238 -20.43 2.60 19.53
C ALA A 238 -19.28 1.94 18.76
N ARG A 239 -18.13 1.78 19.42
CA ARG A 239 -16.95 1.16 18.81
C ARG A 239 -17.29 -0.29 18.43
N SER A 240 -16.84 -0.71 17.26
CA SER A 240 -16.98 -2.09 16.81
C SER A 240 -16.30 -3.06 17.80
N PRO A 241 -16.91 -4.23 18.07
CA PRO A 241 -16.29 -5.25 18.91
C PRO A 241 -14.90 -5.64 18.42
N TRP A 242 -14.01 -6.02 19.34
CA TRP A 242 -12.64 -6.41 19.02
C TRP A 242 -12.57 -7.51 17.94
N ALA A 243 -13.44 -8.52 18.03
CA ALA A 243 -13.54 -9.58 17.03
C ALA A 243 -13.87 -9.07 15.63
N ALA A 244 -14.79 -8.09 15.52
CA ALA A 244 -15.15 -7.50 14.23
C ALA A 244 -13.95 -6.78 13.58
N ARG A 245 -13.11 -6.12 14.39
CA ARG A 245 -11.89 -5.44 13.91
C ARG A 245 -10.89 -6.44 13.33
N ILE A 246 -10.65 -7.53 14.05
CA ILE A 246 -9.79 -8.64 13.60
C ILE A 246 -10.27 -9.18 12.27
N ILE A 247 -11.56 -9.54 12.18
CA ILE A 247 -12.16 -10.10 10.98
C ILE A 247 -12.05 -9.11 9.82
N SER A 248 -12.31 -7.83 10.06
CA SER A 248 -12.24 -6.81 9.01
C SER A 248 -10.82 -6.59 8.46
N GLU A 249 -9.77 -6.66 9.29
CA GLU A 249 -8.39 -6.62 8.81
C GLU A 249 -8.03 -7.87 8.01
N LEU A 250 -8.46 -9.05 8.46
CA LEU A 250 -8.20 -10.31 7.78
C LEU A 250 -8.90 -10.34 6.41
N VAL A 251 -10.20 -10.03 6.36
CA VAL A 251 -11.00 -10.00 5.12
C VAL A 251 -10.48 -8.93 4.16
N GLY A 252 -10.26 -7.70 4.64
CA GLY A 252 -9.77 -6.62 3.79
C GLY A 252 -8.39 -6.93 3.20
N THR A 253 -7.47 -7.45 4.01
CA THR A 253 -6.12 -7.81 3.53
C THR A 253 -6.20 -8.97 2.53
N TYR A 254 -7.03 -9.97 2.81
CA TYR A 254 -7.24 -11.11 1.92
C TYR A 254 -7.72 -10.65 0.54
N LEU A 255 -8.74 -9.77 0.48
CA LEU A 255 -9.27 -9.26 -0.79
C LEU A 255 -8.24 -8.45 -1.59
N VAL A 256 -7.46 -7.61 -0.90
CA VAL A 256 -6.40 -6.81 -1.53
C VAL A 256 -5.31 -7.72 -2.11
N VAL A 257 -4.80 -8.67 -1.32
CA VAL A 257 -3.72 -9.57 -1.74
C VAL A 257 -4.20 -10.55 -2.81
N LEU A 258 -5.41 -11.10 -2.69
CA LEU A 258 -6.02 -11.97 -3.69
C LEU A 258 -6.11 -11.26 -5.04
N THR A 259 -6.63 -10.02 -5.04
CA THR A 259 -6.74 -9.23 -6.27
C THR A 259 -5.36 -8.90 -6.85
N PHE A 260 -4.36 -8.59 -6.01
CA PHE A 260 -2.98 -8.39 -6.45
C PHE A 260 -2.44 -9.64 -7.15
N GLY A 261 -2.54 -10.81 -6.51
CA GLY A 261 -2.04 -12.07 -7.03
C GLY A 261 -2.71 -12.50 -8.33
N LEU A 262 -4.05 -12.40 -8.43
CA LEU A 262 -4.76 -12.69 -9.67
C LEU A 262 -4.31 -11.78 -10.82
N CYS A 263 -4.15 -10.48 -10.54
CA CYS A 263 -3.64 -9.52 -11.54
C CYS A 263 -2.20 -9.81 -11.94
N ALA A 264 -1.34 -10.19 -11.00
CA ALA A 264 0.06 -10.51 -11.24
C ALA A 264 0.20 -11.72 -12.15
N VAL A 265 -0.53 -12.82 -11.86
CA VAL A 265 -0.53 -14.04 -12.70
C VAL A 265 -1.09 -13.74 -14.09
N ALA A 266 -2.20 -13.00 -14.19
CA ALA A 266 -2.81 -12.65 -15.48
C ALA A 266 -1.89 -11.77 -16.35
N THR A 267 -1.19 -10.81 -15.74
CA THR A 267 -0.28 -9.91 -16.46
C THR A 267 0.95 -10.65 -16.96
N ASN A 268 1.54 -11.52 -16.13
CA ASN A 268 2.67 -12.35 -16.54
C ASN A 268 2.33 -13.26 -17.73
N ARG A 269 1.12 -13.82 -17.75
CA ARG A 269 0.63 -14.59 -18.90
C ARG A 269 0.57 -13.73 -20.17
N ALA A 270 -0.03 -12.55 -20.11
CA ALA A 270 -0.14 -11.67 -21.27
C ALA A 270 1.23 -11.26 -21.82
N GLN A 271 2.20 -11.00 -20.93
CA GLN A 271 3.57 -10.68 -21.32
C GLN A 271 4.30 -11.87 -21.97
N ALA A 272 4.14 -13.08 -21.43
CA ALA A 272 4.71 -14.29 -22.00
C ALA A 272 4.16 -14.58 -23.41
N GLU A 273 2.83 -14.45 -23.59
CA GLU A 273 2.18 -14.65 -24.90
C GLU A 273 2.64 -13.60 -25.93
N THR A 274 2.79 -12.34 -25.51
CA THR A 274 3.25 -11.26 -26.40
C THR A 274 4.71 -11.45 -26.81
N SER A 275 5.58 -11.80 -25.86
CA SER A 275 7.00 -12.07 -26.12
C SER A 275 7.20 -13.26 -27.04
N GLY A 276 6.41 -14.33 -26.86
CA GLY A 276 6.43 -15.49 -27.75
C GLY A 276 6.03 -15.15 -29.19
N LYS A 277 4.98 -14.32 -29.37
CA LYS A 277 4.59 -13.84 -30.70
C LYS A 277 5.66 -12.97 -31.36
N ALA A 278 6.29 -12.07 -30.60
CA ALA A 278 7.37 -11.22 -31.10
C ALA A 278 8.59 -12.04 -31.55
N MET A 279 8.96 -13.07 -30.76
CA MET A 279 10.02 -14.00 -31.11
C MET A 279 9.70 -14.78 -32.39
N LEU A 280 8.49 -15.32 -32.51
CA LEU A 280 8.04 -16.01 -33.73
C LEU A 280 8.08 -15.10 -34.95
N GLN A 281 7.65 -13.84 -34.82
CA GLN A 281 7.73 -12.85 -35.91
C GLN A 281 9.17 -12.52 -36.32
N SER A 282 10.12 -12.54 -35.38
CA SER A 282 11.54 -12.34 -35.69
C SER A 282 12.20 -13.54 -36.40
N MET A 283 11.61 -14.73 -36.27
CA MET A 283 12.07 -15.96 -36.94
C MET A 283 11.52 -16.12 -38.36
N VAL A 284 10.45 -15.40 -38.71
CA VAL A 284 9.94 -15.37 -40.09
C VAL A 284 10.91 -14.54 -40.95
N PRO A 285 11.54 -15.13 -41.99
CA PRO A 285 12.42 -14.38 -42.88
C PRO A 285 11.66 -13.21 -43.49
N ARG A 286 12.19 -11.99 -43.32
CA ARG A 286 11.63 -10.84 -44.04
C ARG A 286 11.81 -11.11 -45.53
N PRO A 287 10.76 -10.99 -46.38
CA PRO A 287 10.96 -11.09 -47.82
C PRO A 287 12.02 -10.07 -48.21
N ASN A 288 13.01 -10.50 -49.02
CA ASN A 288 14.03 -9.63 -49.57
C ASN A 288 13.34 -8.53 -50.39
N THR A 289 13.06 -7.38 -49.79
CA THR A 289 12.73 -6.18 -50.54
C THR A 289 14.02 -5.62 -51.14
N THR A 290 14.55 -6.31 -52.15
CA THR A 290 15.17 -5.61 -53.27
C THR A 290 14.04 -5.03 -54.11
N ALA A 291 13.34 -4.04 -53.55
CA ALA A 291 12.48 -3.16 -54.33
C ALA A 291 13.37 -1.97 -54.70
N THR A 292 13.79 -1.95 -55.95
CA THR A 292 14.28 -0.75 -56.62
C THR A 292 13.37 0.41 -56.29
N ALA A 293 13.97 1.51 -55.83
CA ALA A 293 13.30 2.79 -55.67
C ALA A 293 12.86 3.34 -57.03
N SER A 294 11.73 2.87 -57.52
CA SER A 294 10.96 3.48 -58.60
C SER A 294 9.63 2.73 -58.72
N ASP A 295 8.62 3.21 -58.01
CA ASP A 295 7.35 3.56 -58.65
C ASP A 295 6.35 4.10 -57.61
N THR A 296 6.09 5.40 -57.77
CA THR A 296 4.82 6.09 -57.54
C THR A 296 4.11 5.92 -56.19
N ALA A 297 4.19 7.01 -55.44
CA ALA A 297 3.20 7.45 -54.47
C ALA A 297 1.76 7.33 -55.02
N GLN A 298 1.01 6.32 -54.57
CA GLN A 298 -0.45 6.31 -54.72
C GLN A 298 -1.11 5.25 -53.80
N ASP A 299 -1.14 5.51 -52.49
CA ASP A 299 -2.29 5.11 -51.66
C ASP A 299 -2.29 5.83 -50.30
N TRP A 300 -2.72 7.10 -50.33
CA TRP A 300 -2.92 7.96 -49.15
C TRP A 300 -4.41 8.15 -48.84
N HIS A 301 -5.27 7.15 -49.08
CA HIS A 301 -6.68 7.23 -48.74
C HIS A 301 -7.23 5.92 -48.16
N THR A 302 -6.99 5.68 -46.87
CA THR A 302 -8.07 5.25 -45.95
C THR A 302 -7.70 5.59 -44.51
N GLN A 303 -7.80 6.87 -44.16
CA GLN A 303 -7.95 7.28 -42.77
C GLN A 303 -9.39 6.97 -42.33
N HIS A 304 -9.58 6.09 -41.37
CA HIS A 304 -10.73 6.18 -40.46
C HIS A 304 -10.31 5.88 -39.02
N PHE A 305 -9.96 6.96 -38.33
CA PHE A 305 -10.28 7.17 -36.93
C PHE A 305 -11.80 6.97 -36.73
N GLN A 306 -12.19 6.09 -35.81
CA GLN A 306 -13.45 6.21 -35.08
C GLN A 306 -13.19 5.85 -33.62
N ILE A 307 -13.04 6.90 -32.81
CA ILE A 307 -13.39 6.92 -31.40
C ILE A 307 -14.90 7.20 -31.35
N LYS A 308 -15.65 6.32 -30.68
CA LYS A 308 -16.87 6.65 -29.95
C LYS A 308 -16.87 5.86 -28.66
#